data_AF-A0ABD0BAL8-F1
#
_entry.id   AF-A0ABD0BAL8-F1
#
_cell.length_a   1.000
_cell.length_b   1.000
_cell.length_c   1.000
_cell.angle_alpha   90.00
_cell.angle_beta   90.00
_cell.angle_gamma   90.00
#
_symmetry.space_group_name_H-M   'P 1'
#
loop_
_entity.id
_entity.type
_entity.pdbx_description
1 polymer ?
#
loop_
_entity_poly.entity_id
_entity_poly.type
_entity_poly.pdbx_seq_one_letter_code
_entity_poly.pdbx_strand_id
1 'polypeptide(L)'
;MSRPPKAYSYIRFSTPKQAQGDSYHRQLQKATDYCAKHNLQLVEKTIDDLGTSAFRGANMTEGALGRFFDAVKSGKIEQGSYLLVESVDRLSRQAVEAALSQFLAIISAGIVIVHVQDL
;
A
#
# COMPACT_ATOMS: atom_id res chain seq x y z
N MET A 1 -12.86 24.20 2.61
CA MET A 1 -11.65 23.73 1.91
C MET A 1 -11.59 22.22 2.06
N SER A 2 -11.58 21.45 0.96
CA SER A 2 -11.50 19.99 1.02
C SER A 2 -10.11 19.58 1.52
N ARG A 3 -10.03 18.62 2.46
CA ARG A 3 -8.74 18.06 2.89
C ARG A 3 -8.10 17.31 1.71
N PRO A 4 -6.77 17.33 1.57
CA PRO A 4 -6.09 16.55 0.53
C PRO A 4 -6.38 15.05 0.72
N PRO A 5 -6.57 14.27 -0.36
CA PRO A 5 -6.75 12.83 -0.26
C PRO A 5 -5.55 12.16 0.42
N LYS A 6 -5.80 11.08 1.17
CA LYS A 6 -4.75 10.32 1.85
C LYS A 6 -4.06 9.37 0.88
N ALA A 7 -2.76 9.20 1.02
CA ALA A 7 -1.95 8.24 0.29
C ALA A 7 -1.23 7.30 1.25
N TYR A 8 -1.23 6.00 0.94
CA TYR A 8 -0.64 4.94 1.72
C TYR A 8 0.43 4.24 0.88
N SER A 9 1.65 4.16 1.40
CA SER A 9 2.75 3.48 0.70
C SER A 9 2.78 1.99 1.03
N TYR A 10 2.80 1.17 -0.03
CA TYR A 10 3.03 -0.27 0.03
C TYR A 10 4.45 -0.60 -0.44
N ILE A 11 5.33 -0.80 0.54
CA ILE A 11 6.72 -1.20 0.32
C ILE A 11 6.86 -2.68 0.68
N ARG A 12 7.17 -3.53 -0.30
CA ARG A 12 7.45 -4.95 -0.06
C ARG A 12 8.94 -5.23 -0.29
N PHE A 13 9.67 -5.45 0.80
CA PHE A 13 11.02 -5.99 0.69
C PHE A 13 10.99 -7.44 0.29
N SER A 14 11.89 -7.77 -0.61
CA SER A 14 11.96 -9.12 -1.13
C SER A 14 12.86 -10.05 -0.31
N THR A 15 13.75 -9.46 0.49
CA THR A 15 14.50 -10.15 1.54
C THR A 15 14.69 -9.19 2.72
N PRO A 16 14.69 -9.69 3.98
CA PRO A 16 14.89 -8.85 5.16
C PRO A 16 16.22 -8.06 5.14
N LYS A 17 17.26 -8.59 4.48
CA LYS A 17 18.57 -7.93 4.32
C LYS A 17 18.51 -6.64 3.48
N GLN A 18 17.54 -6.50 2.58
CA GLN A 18 17.36 -5.29 1.78
C GLN A 18 16.63 -4.17 2.52
N ALA A 19 16.10 -4.43 3.73
CA ALA A 19 15.52 -3.41 4.60
C ALA A 19 16.58 -2.56 5.34
N GLN A 20 17.88 -2.81 5.09
CA GLN A 20 18.98 -2.03 5.66
C GLN A 20 19.11 -0.68 4.93
N GLY A 21 18.22 0.26 5.30
CA GLY A 21 18.38 1.71 5.19
C GLY A 21 18.10 2.32 3.81
N ASP A 22 18.99 2.08 2.86
CA ASP A 22 19.13 2.99 1.70
C ASP A 22 18.02 2.82 0.65
N SER A 23 17.58 1.58 0.42
CA SER A 23 16.45 1.28 -0.48
C SER A 23 15.11 1.77 0.09
N TYR A 24 14.89 1.61 1.40
CA TYR A 24 13.67 2.06 2.08
C TYR A 24 13.55 3.59 2.05
N HIS A 25 14.63 4.29 2.40
CA HIS A 25 14.64 5.76 2.40
C HIS A 25 14.38 6.31 0.99
N ARG A 26 14.99 5.73 -0.05
CA ARG A 26 14.69 6.12 -1.43
C ARG A 26 13.23 5.91 -1.81
N GLN A 27 12.65 4.79 -1.40
CA GLN A 27 11.25 4.47 -1.72
C GLN A 27 10.30 5.45 -1.02
N LEU A 28 10.49 5.64 0.29
CA LEU A 28 9.73 6.62 1.06
C LEU A 28 9.86 8.05 0.51
N GLN A 29 11.06 8.44 0.05
CA GLN A 29 11.27 9.73 -0.60
C GLN A 29 10.44 9.85 -1.88
N LYS A 30 10.41 8.83 -2.75
CA LYS A 30 9.58 8.84 -3.96
C LYS A 30 8.09 8.96 -3.64
N ALA A 31 7.60 8.21 -2.65
CA ALA A 31 6.23 8.33 -2.19
C ALA A 31 5.92 9.75 -1.69
N THR A 32 6.85 10.36 -0.96
CA THR A 32 6.75 11.74 -0.46
C THR A 32 6.71 12.75 -1.62
N ASP A 33 7.60 12.63 -2.59
CA ASP A 33 7.69 13.51 -3.75
C ASP A 33 6.43 13.41 -4.63
N TYR A 34 5.93 12.18 -4.83
CA TYR A 34 4.67 11.95 -5.53
C TYR A 34 3.50 12.65 -4.81
N CYS A 35 3.42 12.50 -3.48
CA CYS A 35 2.37 13.14 -2.70
C CYS A 35 2.45 14.67 -2.80
N ALA A 36 3.64 15.24 -2.69
CA ALA A 36 3.85 16.69 -2.81
C ALA A 36 3.42 17.22 -4.19
N LYS A 37 3.77 16.52 -5.27
CA LYS A 37 3.41 16.89 -6.65
C LYS A 37 1.92 16.82 -6.93
N HIS A 38 1.22 15.86 -6.29
CA HIS A 38 -0.20 15.59 -6.55
C HIS A 38 -1.15 16.14 -5.46
N ASN A 39 -0.63 16.94 -4.52
CA ASN A 39 -1.39 17.49 -3.39
C ASN A 39 -2.11 16.39 -2.57
N LEU A 40 -1.39 15.30 -2.30
CA LEU A 40 -1.82 14.18 -1.47
C LEU A 40 -1.17 14.27 -0.09
N GLN A 41 -1.86 13.73 0.92
CA GLN A 41 -1.30 13.59 2.24
C GLN A 41 -0.74 12.18 2.42
N LEU A 42 0.59 12.04 2.46
CA LEU A 42 1.22 10.77 2.82
C LEU A 42 0.89 10.41 4.27
N VAL A 43 0.37 9.20 4.48
CA VAL A 43 0.12 8.67 5.82
C VAL A 43 1.40 8.01 6.32
N GLU A 44 1.92 8.50 7.46
CA GLU A 44 3.18 8.02 8.05
C GLU A 44 3.12 6.55 8.51
N LYS A 45 1.92 6.03 8.80
CA LYS A 45 1.73 4.62 9.14
C LYS A 45 1.84 3.76 7.89
N THR A 46 2.76 2.81 7.92
CA THR A 46 2.85 1.80 6.87
C THR A 46 1.62 0.89 6.93
N ILE A 47 1.33 0.23 5.81
CA ILE A 47 0.25 -0.77 5.74
C ILE A 47 0.50 -1.92 6.72
N ASP A 48 1.76 -2.21 7.04
CA ASP A 48 2.10 -3.20 8.06
C ASP A 48 1.69 -2.76 9.47
N ASP A 49 1.81 -1.46 9.79
CA ASP A 49 1.39 -0.91 11.08
C ASP A 49 -0.14 -0.87 11.26
N LEU A 50 -0.90 -0.83 10.15
CA LEU A 50 -2.35 -0.95 10.18
C LEU A 50 -2.81 -2.36 10.60
N GLY A 51 -1.91 -3.35 10.50
CA GLY A 51 -2.21 -4.77 10.68
C GLY A 51 -2.05 -5.33 12.08
N THR A 52 -1.21 -4.75 12.93
CA THR A 52 -0.89 -5.31 14.25
C THR A 52 -2.01 -5.17 15.26
N SER A 53 -2.92 -4.21 15.09
CA SER A 53 -3.97 -3.93 16.09
C SER A 53 -5.33 -4.56 15.82
N ALA A 54 -5.56 -5.21 14.66
CA ALA A 54 -6.91 -5.56 14.22
C ALA A 54 -7.24 -7.05 14.05
N PHE A 55 -6.29 -7.99 13.88
CA PHE A 55 -6.68 -9.37 13.55
C PHE A 55 -5.73 -10.44 14.12
N ARG A 56 -6.21 -11.19 15.13
CA ARG A 56 -5.67 -12.49 15.59
C ARG A 56 -6.50 -13.68 15.03
N GLY A 57 -7.12 -13.52 13.86
CA GLY A 57 -8.03 -14.53 13.27
C GLY A 57 -7.36 -15.34 12.15
N ALA A 58 -7.52 -16.66 12.20
CA ALA A 58 -6.86 -17.67 11.36
C ALA A 58 -7.21 -17.69 9.85
N ASN A 59 -7.75 -16.61 9.29
CA ASN A 59 -7.94 -16.46 7.83
C ASN A 59 -6.93 -15.44 7.30
N MET A 60 -5.66 -15.86 7.34
CA MET A 60 -4.48 -15.06 7.03
C MET A 60 -4.10 -15.18 5.55
N THR A 61 -5.07 -15.02 4.65
CA THR A 61 -4.81 -15.08 3.21
C THR A 61 -4.28 -13.72 2.73
N GLU A 62 -2.95 -13.61 2.85
CA GLU A 62 -2.04 -12.80 2.02
C GLU A 62 -1.71 -11.35 2.46
N GLY A 63 -0.83 -11.26 3.48
CA GLY A 63 0.11 -10.14 3.61
C GLY A 63 -0.48 -8.76 3.95
N ALA A 64 0.31 -7.70 3.77
CA ALA A 64 -0.12 -6.33 4.07
C ALA A 64 -1.26 -5.85 3.17
N LEU A 65 -1.35 -6.36 1.94
CA LEU A 65 -2.32 -5.93 0.94
C LEU A 65 -3.76 -6.35 1.30
N GLY A 66 -3.94 -7.58 1.81
CA GLY A 66 -5.22 -8.01 2.37
C GLY A 66 -5.66 -7.15 3.55
N ARG A 67 -4.72 -6.81 4.46
CA ARG A 67 -5.01 -5.95 5.62
C ARG A 67 -5.41 -4.53 5.23
N PHE A 68 -4.77 -3.99 4.19
CA PHE A 68 -5.17 -2.72 3.59
C PHE A 68 -6.61 -2.79 3.08
N PHE A 69 -6.95 -3.84 2.34
CA PHE A 69 -8.30 -4.02 1.82
C PHE A 69 -9.36 -4.14 2.92
N ASP A 70 -9.08 -4.84 4.02
CA ASP A 70 -9.97 -4.91 5.18
C ASP A 70 -10.15 -3.54 5.86
N ALA A 71 -9.09 -2.72 5.90
CA ALA A 71 -9.17 -1.35 6.42
C ALA A 71 -10.04 -0.44 5.53
N VAL A 72 -10.02 -0.64 4.21
CA VAL A 72 -10.92 0.02 3.26
C VAL A 72 -12.37 -0.44 3.50
N LYS A 73 -12.61 -1.75 3.56
CA LYS A 73 -13.95 -2.32 3.78
C LYS A 73 -14.58 -1.89 5.11
N SER A 74 -13.77 -1.75 6.16
CA SER A 74 -14.23 -1.27 7.47
C SER A 74 -14.39 0.24 7.56
N GLY A 75 -14.10 0.99 6.49
CA GLY A 75 -14.21 2.45 6.45
C GLY A 75 -13.11 3.20 7.20
N LYS A 76 -12.06 2.50 7.67
CA LYS A 76 -10.88 3.14 8.28
C LYS A 76 -10.04 3.89 7.25
N ILE A 77 -10.06 3.40 6.01
CA ILE A 77 -9.49 4.07 4.85
C ILE A 77 -10.65 4.60 4.01
N GLU A 78 -10.67 5.90 3.82
CA GLU A 78 -11.73 6.60 3.10
C GLU A 78 -11.63 6.33 1.59
N GLN A 79 -12.78 6.24 0.91
CA GLN A 79 -12.83 6.18 -0.55
C GLN A 79 -12.17 7.43 -1.15
N GLY A 80 -11.54 7.28 -2.31
CA GLY A 80 -10.71 8.30 -2.94
C GLY A 80 -9.29 8.39 -2.37
N SER A 81 -8.93 7.56 -1.38
CA SER A 81 -7.55 7.41 -0.94
C SER A 81 -6.70 6.70 -2.01
N TYR A 82 -5.38 6.86 -1.89
CA TYR A 82 -4.38 6.37 -2.83
C TYR A 82 -3.55 5.25 -2.20
N LEU A 83 -3.29 4.20 -2.98
CA LEU A 83 -2.33 3.14 -2.68
C LEU A 83 -1.12 3.30 -3.60
N LEU A 84 0.01 3.71 -3.05
CA LEU A 84 1.27 3.86 -3.78
C LEU A 84 2.03 2.54 -3.73
N VAL A 85 2.33 1.96 -4.88
CA VAL A 85 3.00 0.67 -5.04
C VAL A 85 4.33 0.88 -5.74
N GLU A 86 5.44 0.43 -5.15
CA GLU A 86 6.78 0.66 -5.71
C GLU A 86 7.49 -0.58 -6.27
N SER A 87 7.05 -1.77 -5.85
CA SER A 87 7.61 -3.03 -6.33
C SER A 87 6.52 -4.09 -6.40
N VAL A 88 6.21 -4.53 -7.62
CA VAL A 88 5.28 -5.65 -7.92
C VAL A 88 6.07 -6.90 -8.35
N ASP A 89 7.38 -6.74 -8.54
CA ASP A 89 8.34 -7.63 -9.20
C ASP A 89 8.70 -8.91 -8.42
N ARG A 90 7.96 -9.23 -7.35
CA ARG A 90 8.18 -10.44 -6.53
C ARG A 90 6.93 -11.32 -6.41
N LEU A 91 5.94 -11.15 -7.27
CA LEU A 91 4.82 -12.08 -7.36
C LEU A 91 5.22 -13.29 -8.21
N SER A 92 5.33 -14.47 -7.58
CA SER A 92 5.40 -15.73 -8.33
C SER A 92 4.11 -15.89 -9.15
N ARG A 93 4.13 -16.69 -10.23
CA ARG A 93 2.92 -16.89 -11.06
C ARG A 93 1.68 -17.30 -10.24
N GLN A 94 1.87 -18.12 -9.21
CA GLN A 94 0.81 -18.54 -8.30
C GLN A 94 0.28 -17.40 -7.40
N ALA A 95 1.12 -16.41 -7.08
CA ALA A 95 0.76 -15.22 -6.31
C ALA A 95 0.23 -14.06 -7.18
N VAL A 96 0.41 -14.11 -8.50
CA VAL A 96 -0.05 -13.06 -9.42
C VAL A 96 -1.57 -13.02 -9.48
N GLU A 97 -2.24 -14.16 -9.63
CA GLU A 97 -3.71 -14.22 -9.72
C GLU A 97 -4.39 -13.67 -8.46
N ALA A 98 -3.86 -14.05 -7.29
CA ALA A 98 -4.36 -13.59 -6.00
C ALA A 98 -4.14 -12.08 -5.81
N ALA A 99 -2.94 -11.57 -6.12
CA ALA A 99 -2.64 -10.14 -6.05
C ALA A 99 -3.49 -9.31 -7.03
N LEU A 100 -3.69 -9.79 -8.26
CA LEU A 100 -4.57 -9.14 -9.23
C LEU A 100 -6.00 -9.06 -8.71
N SER A 101 -6.52 -10.15 -8.15
CA SER A 101 -7.86 -10.18 -7.55
C SER A 101 -7.98 -9.16 -6.41
N GLN A 102 -6.95 -9.03 -5.57
CA GLN A 102 -6.90 -8.04 -4.50
C GLN A 102 -6.85 -6.60 -5.03
N PHE A 103 -6.03 -6.33 -6.04
CA PHE A 103 -5.97 -5.00 -6.65
C PHE A 103 -7.30 -4.59 -7.28
N LEU A 104 -7.96 -5.49 -8.01
CA LEU A 104 -9.29 -5.24 -8.57
C LEU A 104 -10.32 -4.95 -7.47
N ALA A 105 -10.25 -5.67 -6.35
CA ALA A 105 -11.14 -5.45 -5.22
C ALA A 105 -10.89 -4.08 -4.55
N ILE A 106 -9.63 -3.67 -4.39
CA ILE A 106 -9.23 -2.35 -3.87
C ILE A 106 -9.72 -1.23 -4.79
N ILE A 107 -9.53 -1.37 -6.12
CA ILE A 107 -10.03 -0.40 -7.11
C ILE A 107 -11.56 -0.30 -7.05
N SER A 108 -12.25 -1.44 -6.98
CA SER A 108 -13.71 -1.49 -6.89
C SER A 108 -14.26 -0.87 -5.60
N ALA A 109 -13.44 -0.81 -4.54
CA ALA A 109 -13.76 -0.14 -3.29
C ALA A 109 -13.48 1.39 -3.32
N GLY A 110 -13.11 1.94 -4.48
CA GLY A 110 -12.93 3.37 -4.68
C GLY A 110 -11.53 3.89 -4.31
N ILE A 111 -10.53 3.01 -4.26
CA ILE A 111 -9.14 3.39 -4.02
C ILE A 111 -8.39 3.54 -5.34
N VAL A 112 -7.58 4.59 -5.44
CA VAL A 112 -6.70 4.83 -6.59
C VAL A 112 -5.38 4.10 -6.38
N ILE A 113 -4.99 3.21 -7.30
CA ILE A 113 -3.68 2.54 -7.24
C ILE A 113 -2.71 3.27 -8.17
N VAL A 114 -1.53 3.63 -7.65
CA VAL A 114 -0.46 4.28 -8.40
C VAL A 114 0.79 3.45 -8.28
N HIS A 115 1.42 3.13 -9.42
CA HIS A 115 2.75 2.58 -9.43
C HIS A 115 3.78 3.72 -9.47
N VAL A 116 4.59 3.87 -8.42
CA VAL A 116 5.59 4.93 -8.32
C VAL A 116 6.93 4.37 -8.81
N GLN A 117 7.33 4.77 -10.02
CA GLN A 117 8.65 4.47 -10.60
C GLN A 117 9.54 5.71 -10.56
N ASP A 118 10.85 5.50 -10.74
CA ASP A 118 11.84 6.57 -10.88
C ASP A 118 11.32 7.63 -11.88
N LEU A 119 11.13 8.87 -11.41
CA LEU A 119 10.79 10.05 -12.21
C LEU A 119 12.03 10.89 -12.46
#